data_AF-A0A8J7X731-F1
#
_entry.id   AF-A0A8J7X731-F1
#
_cell.length_a   1.000
_cell.length_b   1.000
_cell.length_c   1.000
_cell.angle_alpha   90.00
_cell.angle_beta   90.00
_cell.angle_gamma   90.00
#
_symmetry.space_group_name_H-M   'P 1'
#
loop_
_entity.id
_entity.type
_entity.pdbx_description
1 polymer ?
#
loop_
_entity_poly.entity_id
_entity_poly.type
_entity_poly.pdbx_seq_one_letter_code
_entity_poly.pdbx_strand_id
1 'polypeptide(L)'
;MGKNPLIAALLSFIIGGLGQVYLGLWSRAFFFFGLEAITGYLYYLNESETRLILNLLIGAWSMADAHYMAKHMKTEKQEPTKQIPKIKVF
;
A
#
# COMPACT_ATOMS: atom_id res chain seq x y z
N MET A 1 9.96 -9.85 9.82
CA MET A 1 9.86 -8.44 10.23
C MET A 1 8.44 -7.92 10.01
N GLY A 2 7.80 -7.34 11.04
CA GLY A 2 6.52 -6.65 10.87
C GLY A 2 6.79 -5.29 10.21
N LYS A 3 6.18 -5.04 9.06
CA LYS A 3 6.40 -3.81 8.30
C LYS A 3 5.61 -2.68 8.94
N ASN A 4 6.24 -1.52 9.14
CA ASN A 4 5.60 -0.39 9.80
C ASN A 4 4.60 0.31 8.85
N PRO A 5 3.31 0.47 9.23
CA PRO A 5 2.31 1.12 8.39
C PRO A 5 2.60 2.58 8.06
N LEU A 6 3.28 3.30 8.97
CA LEU A 6 3.62 4.70 8.76
C LEU A 6 4.71 4.85 7.70
N ILE A 7 5.67 3.91 7.68
CA ILE A 7 6.71 3.84 6.65
C ILE A 7 6.09 3.50 5.28
N ALA A 8 5.16 2.54 5.23
CA ALA A 8 4.46 2.20 3.98
C ALA A 8 3.70 3.41 3.42
N ALA A 9 3.00 4.16 4.27
CA ALA A 9 2.29 5.37 3.88
C ALA A 9 3.24 6.46 3.35
N LEU A 10 4.33 6.74 4.06
CA LEU A 10 5.33 7.72 3.63
C LEU A 10 5.98 7.35 2.29
N LEU A 11 6.26 6.07 2.06
CA LEU A 11 6.78 5.62 0.77
C LEU A 11 5.78 5.84 -0.36
N SER A 12 4.51 5.52 -0.14
CA SER A 12 3.45 5.77 -1.13
C SER A 12 3.09 7.24 -1.32
N PHE A 13 3.46 8.12 -0.38
CA PHE A 13 3.31 9.57 -0.54
C PHE A 13 4.35 10.15 -1.49
N ILE A 14 5.57 9.62 -1.48
CA ILE A 14 6.65 10.09 -2.37
C ILE A 14 6.31 9.73 -3.83
N ILE A 15 5.95 8.46 -4.07
CA ILE A 15 5.50 7.96 -5.37
C ILE A 15 4.45 6.87 -5.10
N GLY A 16 3.32 6.94 -5.80
CA GLY A 16 2.26 5.94 -5.69
C GLY A 16 2.76 4.55 -6.08
N GLY A 17 2.45 3.53 -5.27
CA GLY A 17 2.93 2.16 -5.47
C GLY A 17 4.16 1.78 -4.65
N LEU A 18 4.96 2.73 -4.15
CA LEU A 18 6.19 2.42 -3.42
C LEU A 18 5.95 1.81 -2.03
N GLY A 19 4.91 2.23 -1.32
CA GLY A 19 4.50 1.58 -0.06
C GLY A 19 4.03 0.14 -0.27
N GLN A 20 3.40 -0.15 -1.40
CA GLN A 20 3.00 -1.49 -1.80
C GLN A 20 4.22 -2.35 -2.13
N VAL A 21 5.25 -1.81 -2.81
CA VAL A 21 6.55 -2.48 -3.00
C VAL A 21 7.17 -2.82 -1.66
N TYR A 22 7.21 -1.87 -0.72
CA TYR A 22 7.73 -2.10 0.62
C TYR A 22 6.97 -3.22 1.33
N LEU A 23 5.66 -3.30 1.18
CA LEU A 23 4.83 -4.39 1.71
C LEU A 23 5.01 -5.73 0.97
N GLY A 24 5.61 -5.75 -0.21
CA GLY A 24 5.77 -6.93 -1.05
C GLY A 24 4.53 -7.24 -1.90
N LEU A 25 3.60 -6.28 -2.00
CA LEU A 25 2.36 -6.36 -2.77
C LEU A 25 2.60 -5.90 -4.21
N TRP A 26 3.38 -6.67 -4.97
CA TRP A 26 3.84 -6.32 -6.31
C TRP A 26 2.70 -6.02 -7.30
N SER A 27 1.63 -6.83 -7.32
CA SER A 27 0.49 -6.59 -8.22
C SER A 27 -0.16 -5.22 -8.00
N ARG A 28 -0.27 -4.79 -6.74
CA ARG A 28 -0.82 -3.47 -6.39
C ARG A 28 0.18 -2.35 -6.68
N ALA A 29 1.47 -2.59 -6.46
CA ALA A 29 2.51 -1.63 -6.84
C ALA A 29 2.47 -1.34 -8.34
N PHE A 30 2.40 -2.38 -9.19
CA PHE A 30 2.27 -2.22 -10.64
C PHE A 30 0.99 -1.47 -11.04
N PHE A 31 -0.13 -1.74 -10.35
CA PHE A 31 -1.38 -1.02 -10.60
C PHE A 31 -1.24 0.48 -10.33
N PHE A 32 -0.69 0.88 -9.17
CA PHE A 32 -0.54 2.30 -8.83
C PHE A 32 0.54 2.99 -9.65
N PHE A 33 1.69 2.35 -9.89
CA PHE A 33 2.69 2.88 -10.82
C PHE A 33 2.14 3.06 -12.23
N GLY A 34 1.35 2.09 -12.72
CA GLY A 34 0.69 2.19 -14.01
C GLY A 34 -0.29 3.35 -14.06
N LEU A 35 -1.10 3.54 -13.02
CA LEU A 35 -2.03 4.67 -12.92
C LEU A 35 -1.30 6.02 -12.90
N GLU A 36 -0.22 6.14 -12.12
CA GLU A 36 0.58 7.37 -12.08
C GLU A 36 1.26 7.65 -13.43
N ALA A 37 1.81 6.62 -14.08
CA ALA A 37 2.42 6.76 -15.39
C ALA A 37 1.40 7.18 -16.46
N ILE A 38 0.22 6.54 -16.49
CA ILE A 38 -0.85 6.89 -17.42
C ILE A 38 -1.34 8.31 -17.17
N THR A 39 -1.62 8.68 -15.91
CA THR A 39 -2.12 10.01 -15.60
C THR A 39 -1.07 11.10 -15.79
N GLY A 40 0.20 10.83 -15.51
CA GLY A 40 1.32 11.72 -15.80
C GLY A 40 1.54 11.90 -17.31
N TYR A 41 1.46 10.82 -18.09
CA TYR A 41 1.54 10.88 -19.55
C TYR A 41 0.35 11.67 -20.14
N LEU A 42 -0.85 11.45 -19.62
CA LEU A 42 -2.03 12.22 -19.99
C LEU A 42 -1.88 13.70 -19.62
N TYR A 43 -1.30 14.02 -18.47
CA TYR A 43 -1.01 15.41 -18.11
C TYR A 43 -0.09 16.07 -19.14
N TYR A 44 0.98 15.38 -19.56
CA TYR A 44 1.91 15.86 -20.57
C TYR A 44 1.24 16.20 -21.92
N LEU A 45 0.20 15.46 -22.32
CA LEU A 45 -0.43 15.64 -23.63
C LEU A 45 -1.42 16.80 -23.75
N ASN A 46 -2.07 17.26 -22.66
CA ASN A 46 -3.25 18.13 -22.75
C ASN A 46 -3.30 19.33 -21.77
N GLU A 47 -2.21 19.66 -21.07
CA GLU A 47 -2.06 20.85 -20.19
C GLU A 47 -3.30 21.28 -19.39
N SER A 48 -4.08 20.32 -18.88
CA SER A 48 -5.30 20.61 -18.14
C SER A 48 -5.06 20.43 -16.64
N GLU A 49 -5.24 21.49 -15.86
CA GLU A 49 -5.01 21.51 -14.41
C GLU A 49 -5.83 20.45 -13.65
N THR A 50 -6.98 20.04 -14.18
CA THR A 50 -7.86 19.03 -13.59
C THR A 50 -7.18 17.65 -13.49
N ARG A 51 -6.17 17.37 -14.32
CA ARG A 51 -5.42 16.11 -14.31
C ARG A 51 -4.38 16.04 -13.19
N LEU A 52 -3.89 17.19 -12.72
CA LEU A 52 -2.96 17.26 -11.59
C LEU A 52 -3.69 16.85 -10.30
N ILE A 53 -4.92 17.32 -10.13
CA ILE A 53 -5.82 16.89 -9.05
C ILE A 53 -6.05 15.38 -9.10
N LEU A 54 -6.30 14.83 -10.30
CA LEU A 54 -6.49 13.38 -10.47
C LEU A 54 -5.25 12.59 -10.03
N ASN A 55 -4.06 13.00 -10.45
CA ASN A 55 -2.81 12.36 -10.06
C ASN A 55 -2.58 12.43 -8.54
N LEU A 56 -2.86 13.59 -7.93
CA LEU A 56 -2.79 13.77 -6.48
C LEU A 56 -3.79 12.85 -5.73
N LEU A 57 -5.01 12.71 -6.24
CA LEU A 57 -6.02 11.80 -5.68
C LEU A 57 -5.58 10.34 -5.75
N ILE A 58 -4.93 9.94 -6.84
CA ILE A 58 -4.36 8.59 -7.00
C ILE A 58 -3.25 8.36 -5.99
N GLY A 59 -2.36 9.34 -5.79
CA GLY A 59 -1.31 9.28 -4.77
C GLY A 59 -1.89 9.14 -3.36
N ALA A 60 -2.89 9.95 -3.02
CA ALA A 60 -3.59 9.86 -1.73
C ALA A 60 -4.27 8.49 -1.53
N TRP A 61 -4.87 7.94 -2.58
CA TRP A 61 -5.45 6.60 -2.54
C TRP A 61 -4.37 5.52 -2.36
N SER A 62 -3.28 5.58 -3.11
CA SER A 62 -2.13 4.69 -2.95
C SER A 62 -1.60 4.71 -1.51
N MET A 63 -1.49 5.89 -0.90
CA MET A 63 -1.06 6.05 0.49
C MET A 63 -2.03 5.41 1.48
N ALA A 64 -3.34 5.66 1.32
CA ALA A 64 -4.36 5.05 2.16
C ALA A 64 -4.37 3.51 2.03
N ASP A 65 -4.20 3.00 0.81
CA ASP A 65 -4.13 1.57 0.51
C ASP A 65 -2.92 0.90 1.18
N ALA A 66 -1.73 1.50 1.03
CA ALA A 66 -0.50 1.00 1.66
C ALA A 66 -0.63 1.00 3.20
N HIS A 67 -1.20 2.05 3.78
CA HIS A 67 -1.40 2.13 5.22
C HIS A 67 -2.39 1.08 5.74
N TYR A 68 -3.51 0.89 5.03
CA TYR A 68 -4.53 -0.11 5.35
C TYR A 68 -3.95 -1.52 5.27
N MET A 69 -3.24 -1.85 4.18
CA MET A 69 -2.60 -3.15 4.00
C MET A 69 -1.54 -3.45 5.06
N ALA A 70 -0.71 -2.48 5.39
CA ALA A 70 0.29 -2.65 6.42
C ALA A 70 -0.31 -2.93 7.81
N LYS A 71 -1.45 -2.30 8.13
CA LYS A 71 -2.19 -2.59 9.37
C LYS A 71 -2.75 -4.02 9.37
N HIS A 72 -3.37 -4.45 8.27
CA HIS A 72 -3.95 -5.81 8.18
C HIS A 72 -2.88 -6.89 8.28
N MET A 73 -1.73 -6.70 7.62
CA MET A 73 -0.59 -7.62 7.72
C MET A 73 0.02 -7.67 9.13
N LYS A 74 -0.05 -6.56 9.88
CA LYS A 74 0.43 -6.52 11.28
C LYS A 74 -0.52 -7.29 12.20
N THR A 75 -1.83 -7.18 11.97
CA THR A 75 -2.87 -7.91 12.71
C THR A 75 -2.77 -9.41 12.48
N GLU A 76 -2.60 -9.84 11.23
CA GLU A 76 -2.52 -11.27 10.87
C GLU A 76 -1.28 -11.96 11.46
N LYS A 77 -0.16 -11.23 11.62
CA LYS A 77 1.04 -11.74 12.30
C LYS A 77 0.96 -11.77 13.83
N GLN A 78 -0.07 -11.16 14.42
CA GLN A 78 -0.24 -11.05 15.87
C GLN A 78 -1.27 -12.02 16.44
N GLU A 79 -1.93 -12.85 15.63
CA GLU A 79 -2.69 -13.95 16.20
C GLU A 79 -1.73 -14.89 16.93
N PRO A 80 -1.82 -15.01 18.28
CA PRO A 80 -1.06 -16.03 18.96
C PRO A 80 -1.60 -17.34 18.43
N THR A 81 -0.72 -18.20 17.95
CA THR A 81 -0.97 -19.63 17.89
C THR A 81 -1.52 -20.02 19.26
N LYS A 82 -2.83 -20.15 19.40
CA LYS A 82 -3.49 -20.73 20.57
C LYS A 82 -2.99 -22.16 20.60
N GLN A 83 -1.85 -22.37 21.24
CA GLN A 83 -1.35 -23.69 21.58
C GLN A 83 -2.41 -24.27 22.49
N ILE A 84 -3.21 -25.16 21.89
CA ILE A 84 -4.18 -26.01 22.53
C ILE A 84 -3.47 -26.61 23.75
N PRO A 85 -3.97 -26.42 24.99
CA PRO A 85 -3.36 -27.05 26.14
C PRO A 85 -3.35 -28.55 25.88
N LYS A 86 -2.16 -29.14 25.76
CA LYS A 86 -1.99 -30.60 25.79
C LYS A 86 -2.57 -31.07 27.12
N ILE A 87 -3.80 -31.57 27.08
CA ILE A 87 -4.39 -32.31 28.18
C ILE A 87 -3.48 -33.50 28.39
N LYS A 88 -2.71 -33.50 29.49
CA LYS A 88 -2.04 -34.70 29.98
C LYS A 88 -3.14 -35.69 30.37
N VAL A 89 -3.36 -36.68 29.52
CA VAL A 89 -4.09 -37.89 29.89
C VAL A 89 -3.05 -38.86 30.44
N PHE A 90 -3.13 -39.05 31.76
CA PHE A 90 -2.54 -40.09 32.62
C PHE A 90 -1.06 -40.46 32.42
#